data_AF-A0A804KGT4-F1
#
_entry.id   AF-A0A804KGT4-F1
#
_cell.length_a   1.000
_cell.length_b   1.000
_cell.length_c   1.000
_cell.angle_alpha   90.00
_cell.angle_beta   90.00
_cell.angle_gamma   90.00
#
_symmetry.space_group_name_H-M   'P 1'
#
loop_
_entity.id
_entity.type
_entity.pdbx_description
1 polymer ?
#
loop_
_entity_poly.entity_id
_entity_poly.type
_entity_poly.pdbx_seq_one_letter_code
_entity_poly.pdbx_strand_id
1 'polypeptide(L)'
;MISSAQVPSEAQGAHQVESPLEEEKKVQQQKQRYAFHTRSHVDILDDGYRWRKYGQKAVKNNKFPRSYYRCTHQGCNVKKQVQRLSKDEGIVETTYEGVHNHTTEKPIDSFGHVLEQMQIYS
;
A
#
# COMPACT_ATOMS: atom_id res chain seq x y z
N MET A 1 11.75 34.22 -70.89
CA MET A 1 11.44 34.33 -69.46
C MET A 1 10.36 33.31 -69.16
N ILE A 2 10.54 32.52 -68.09
CA ILE A 2 9.64 31.47 -67.55
C ILE A 2 9.42 30.29 -68.54
N SER A 3 9.42 29.00 -68.22
CA SER A 3 9.31 28.23 -66.99
C SER A 3 10.07 26.92 -67.19
N SER A 4 10.81 26.48 -66.19
CA SER A 4 11.23 25.07 -66.06
C SER A 4 11.16 24.74 -64.59
N ALA A 5 9.97 24.34 -64.14
CA ALA A 5 9.77 23.75 -62.83
C ALA A 5 9.81 22.23 -63.04
N GLN A 6 10.93 21.63 -62.65
CA GLN A 6 11.06 20.18 -62.53
C GLN A 6 10.44 19.77 -61.19
N VAL A 7 9.39 18.96 -61.27
CA VAL A 7 8.83 18.19 -60.15
C VAL A 7 9.26 16.75 -60.35
N PRO A 8 9.78 16.08 -59.31
CA PRO A 8 9.28 14.73 -59.09
C PRO A 8 9.19 14.38 -57.60
N SER A 9 8.10 13.70 -57.22
CA SER A 9 8.16 12.27 -56.88
C SER A 9 6.85 11.87 -56.20
N GLU A 10 6.09 11.06 -56.91
CA GLU A 10 4.98 10.28 -56.40
C GLU A 10 5.50 9.19 -55.45
N ALA A 11 4.75 8.88 -54.39
CA ALA A 11 4.39 7.52 -53.98
C ALA A 11 3.50 7.57 -52.74
N GLN A 12 2.30 7.01 -52.89
CA GLN A 12 1.31 6.81 -51.84
C GLN A 12 1.64 5.55 -51.02
N GLY A 13 1.42 5.64 -49.70
CA GLY A 13 0.87 4.61 -48.81
C GLY A 13 1.48 3.20 -48.77
N ALA A 14 2.04 2.83 -47.62
CA ALA A 14 1.70 1.58 -46.94
C ALA A 14 2.17 1.59 -45.47
N HIS A 15 1.17 1.37 -44.63
CA HIS A 15 1.19 0.98 -43.23
C HIS A 15 2.25 -0.10 -42.93
N GLN A 16 3.16 0.16 -41.99
CA GLN A 16 3.81 -0.90 -41.23
C GLN A 16 3.52 -0.67 -39.75
N VAL A 17 2.70 -1.56 -39.26
CA VAL A 17 2.32 -1.78 -37.87
C VAL A 17 3.55 -2.34 -37.15
N GLU A 18 4.14 -1.56 -36.26
CA GLU A 18 4.97 -2.10 -35.20
C GLU A 18 4.21 -1.93 -33.88
N SER A 19 3.72 -3.07 -33.39
CA SER A 19 2.90 -3.23 -32.20
C SER A 19 3.60 -2.67 -30.96
N PRO A 20 2.99 -1.74 -30.20
CA PRO A 20 3.31 -1.59 -28.79
C PRO A 20 2.81 -2.86 -28.11
N LEU A 21 3.72 -3.81 -27.87
CA LEU A 21 3.48 -4.89 -26.93
C LEU A 21 3.16 -4.25 -25.58
N GLU A 22 1.86 -4.20 -25.29
CA GLU A 22 1.28 -4.48 -24.00
C GLU A 22 2.11 -4.02 -22.81
N GLU A 23 2.29 -2.69 -22.67
CA GLU A 23 2.47 -2.14 -21.33
C GLU A 23 1.08 -2.13 -20.69
N GLU A 24 0.71 -3.34 -20.26
CA GLU A 24 -0.53 -3.64 -19.55
C GLU A 24 -0.74 -2.57 -18.51
N LYS A 25 -1.90 -1.92 -18.61
CA LYS A 25 -2.46 -0.99 -17.64
C LYS A 25 -2.42 -1.63 -16.25
N LYS A 26 -1.29 -1.51 -15.55
CA LYS A 26 -1.25 -1.66 -14.11
C LYS A 26 -1.75 -0.34 -13.52
N VAL A 27 -3.03 -0.06 -13.75
CA VAL A 27 -3.84 0.61 -12.74
C VAL A 27 -3.78 -0.34 -11.55
N GLN A 28 -2.70 -0.22 -10.77
CA GLN A 28 -2.66 -0.73 -9.41
C GLN A 28 -3.85 -0.04 -8.77
N GLN A 29 -4.99 -0.75 -8.69
CA GLN A 29 -6.05 -0.38 -7.77
C GLN A 29 -5.33 0.02 -6.50
N GLN A 30 -5.37 1.31 -6.20
CA GLN A 30 -4.69 1.92 -5.09
C GLN A 30 -5.35 1.29 -3.87
N LYS A 31 -4.82 0.15 -3.43
CA LYS A 31 -5.40 -0.62 -2.33
C LYS A 31 -5.52 0.35 -1.18
N GLN A 32 -6.74 0.50 -0.66
CA GLN A 32 -7.00 1.38 0.47
C GLN A 32 -6.01 1.05 1.57
N ARG A 33 -5.13 2.01 1.84
CA ARG A 33 -4.05 1.90 2.80
C ARG A 33 -4.20 3.09 3.72
N TYR A 34 -4.27 2.82 5.01
CA TYR A 34 -4.27 3.85 6.02
C TYR A 34 -3.20 3.52 7.04
N ALA A 35 -2.55 4.56 7.54
CA ALA A 35 -1.56 4.44 8.58
C ALA A 35 -1.82 5.48 9.66
N PHE A 36 -1.45 5.12 10.88
CA PHE A 36 -1.59 5.99 12.03
C PHE A 36 -0.47 5.74 13.03
N HIS A 37 -0.24 6.75 13.84
CA HIS A 37 0.65 6.67 15.00
C HIS A 37 -0.18 6.57 16.27
N THR A 38 0.29 5.74 17.19
CA THR A 38 -0.30 5.60 18.53
C THR A 38 0.80 5.70 19.57
N ARG A 39 0.54 6.41 20.67
CA ARG A 39 1.41 6.35 21.85
C ARG A 39 1.09 5.10 22.66
N SER A 40 2.03 4.16 22.74
CA SER A 40 1.79 2.88 23.40
C SER A 40 3.10 2.23 23.86
N HIS A 41 3.10 1.61 25.04
CA HIS A 41 4.22 0.78 25.52
C HIS A 41 4.26 -0.61 24.86
N VAL A 42 3.16 -1.04 24.23
CA VAL A 42 3.05 -2.32 23.50
C VAL A 42 3.09 -2.08 22.00
N ASP A 43 3.73 -2.98 21.26
CA ASP A 43 3.81 -2.90 19.79
C ASP A 43 2.48 -3.25 19.13
N ILE A 44 1.82 -4.30 19.63
CA ILE A 44 0.62 -4.85 19.02
C ILE A 44 -0.59 -4.46 19.85
N LEU A 45 -1.47 -3.67 19.24
CA LEU A 45 -2.77 -3.32 19.81
C LEU A 45 -3.77 -4.45 19.58
N ASP A 46 -4.65 -4.66 20.57
CA ASP A 46 -5.83 -5.49 20.40
C ASP A 46 -6.91 -4.69 19.66
N ASP A 47 -7.04 -4.97 18.37
CA ASP A 47 -8.01 -4.35 17.46
C ASP A 47 -9.23 -5.25 17.21
N GLY A 48 -9.36 -6.34 17.97
CA GLY A 48 -10.46 -7.31 17.84
C GLY A 48 -10.37 -8.22 16.62
N TYR A 49 -9.37 -8.06 15.75
CA TYR A 49 -9.11 -8.95 14.62
C TYR A 49 -8.06 -10.00 14.94
N ARG A 50 -8.16 -11.16 14.29
CA ARG A 50 -7.19 -12.24 14.44
C ARG A 50 -6.09 -12.12 13.42
N TRP A 51 -4.87 -11.91 13.90
CA TRP A 51 -3.67 -11.71 13.10
C TRP A 51 -2.70 -12.88 13.22
N ARG A 52 -2.06 -13.25 12.10
CA ARG A 52 -0.90 -14.14 12.08
C ARG A 52 0.31 -13.40 11.53
N LYS A 53 1.40 -13.41 12.30
CA LYS A 53 2.70 -12.91 11.84
C LYS A 53 3.19 -13.79 10.70
N TYR A 54 3.56 -13.19 9.58
CA TYR A 54 4.13 -13.90 8.44
C TYR A 54 5.55 -13.47 8.12
N GLY A 55 6.02 -12.36 8.69
CA GLY A 55 7.36 -11.87 8.45
C GLY A 55 7.79 -10.78 9.41
N GLN A 56 9.08 -10.50 9.37
CA GLN A 56 9.72 -9.41 10.08
C GLN A 56 10.88 -8.91 9.23
N LYS A 57 11.06 -7.58 9.15
CA LYS A 57 12.15 -6.96 8.41
C LYS A 57 12.88 -5.95 9.28
N ALA A 58 14.20 -6.00 9.31
CA ALA A 58 15.01 -4.93 9.89
C ALA A 58 14.77 -3.62 9.11
N VAL A 59 14.69 -2.49 9.82
CA VAL A 59 14.46 -1.19 9.20
C VAL A 59 15.72 -0.35 9.30
N LYS A 60 16.15 0.23 8.18
CA LYS A 60 17.31 1.11 8.14
C LYS A 60 17.12 2.27 9.12
N ASN A 61 18.14 2.55 9.91
CA ASN A 61 18.14 3.62 10.92
C ASN A 61 17.02 3.48 11.97
N ASN A 62 16.52 2.27 12.20
CA ASN A 62 15.59 2.00 13.30
C ASN A 62 16.03 0.75 14.08
N LYS A 63 16.17 0.89 15.40
CA LYS A 63 16.51 -0.19 16.33
C LYS A 63 15.44 -1.28 16.42
N PHE A 64 14.20 -0.94 16.09
CA PHE A 64 13.08 -1.87 16.11
C PHE A 64 12.79 -2.40 14.71
N PRO A 65 12.58 -3.72 14.56
CA PRO A 65 12.18 -4.29 13.29
C PRO A 65 10.72 -3.94 12.96
N ARG A 66 10.38 -3.95 11.67
CA ARG A 66 8.99 -3.90 11.21
C ARG A 66 8.42 -5.31 11.20
N SER A 67 7.31 -5.51 11.90
CA SER A 67 6.58 -6.78 11.92
C SER A 67 5.43 -6.76 10.91
N TYR A 68 5.19 -7.89 10.25
CA TYR A 68 4.17 -8.04 9.21
C TYR A 68 3.16 -9.13 9.58
N TYR A 69 1.88 -8.77 9.46
CA TYR A 69 0.76 -9.60 9.85
C TYR A 69 -0.28 -9.69 8.74
N ARG A 70 -0.96 -10.83 8.67
CA ARG A 70 -2.12 -11.04 7.82
C ARG A 70 -3.32 -11.43 8.67
N CYS A 71 -4.52 -11.01 8.27
CA CYS A 71 -5.73 -11.53 8.88
C CYS A 71 -5.80 -13.05 8.67
N THR A 72 -6.30 -13.78 9.66
CA THR A 72 -6.47 -15.24 9.59
C THR A 72 -7.89 -15.66 9.22
N HIS A 73 -8.83 -14.73 9.14
CA HIS A 73 -10.19 -15.03 8.72
C HIS A 73 -10.22 -15.53 7.27
N GLN A 74 -11.05 -16.52 6.98
CA GLN A 74 -11.10 -17.14 5.65
C GLN A 74 -11.56 -16.12 4.60
N GLY A 75 -10.85 -16.04 3.48
CA GLY A 75 -11.14 -15.06 2.42
C GLY A 75 -10.82 -13.61 2.76
N CYS A 76 -10.24 -13.32 3.93
CA CYS A 76 -9.81 -11.97 4.28
C CYS A 76 -8.38 -11.71 3.81
N ASN A 77 -8.18 -10.63 3.05
CA ASN A 77 -6.90 -10.28 2.45
C ASN A 77 -6.19 -9.11 3.16
N VAL A 78 -6.71 -8.66 4.31
CA VAL A 78 -6.14 -7.53 5.04
C VAL A 78 -4.77 -7.88 5.60
N LYS A 79 -3.84 -6.94 5.44
CA LYS A 79 -2.50 -7.01 6.01
C LYS A 79 -2.29 -5.82 6.93
N LYS A 80 -1.51 -6.02 7.99
CA LYS A 80 -1.00 -4.91 8.79
C LYS A 80 0.50 -4.98 9.00
N GLN A 81 1.11 -3.81 9.06
CA GLN A 81 2.52 -3.60 9.41
C GLN A 81 2.57 -2.85 10.73
N VAL A 82 3.46 -3.25 11.61
CA VAL A 82 3.69 -2.60 12.89
C VAL A 82 5.16 -2.25 13.03
N GLN A 83 5.44 -1.01 13.40
CA GLN A 83 6.80 -0.53 13.60
C GLN A 83 6.86 0.52 14.71
N ARG A 84 7.67 0.24 15.74
CA ARG A 84 8.03 1.25 16.74
C ARG A 84 9.06 2.22 16.18
N LEU A 85 8.93 3.51 16.45
CA LEU A 85 9.89 4.51 16.01
C LEU A 85 11.11 4.51 16.93
N SER A 86 12.31 4.69 16.36
CA SER A 86 13.52 4.89 17.16
C SER A 86 13.66 6.29 17.73
N LYS A 87 13.05 7.29 17.06
CA LYS A 87 13.14 8.71 17.47
C LYS A 87 12.28 8.99 18.70
N ASP A 88 11.12 8.34 18.79
CA ASP A 88 10.25 8.34 19.96
C ASP A 88 9.77 6.91 20.17
N GLU A 89 10.35 6.23 21.16
CA GLU A 89 9.99 4.85 21.49
C GLU A 89 8.59 4.74 22.06
N GLY A 90 7.94 5.84 22.42
CA GLY A 90 6.53 5.82 22.80
C GLY A 90 5.60 5.66 21.59
N ILE A 91 6.09 5.91 20.37
CA ILE A 91 5.25 5.92 19.16
C ILE A 91 5.36 4.60 18.38
N VAL A 92 4.20 4.02 18.08
CA VAL A 92 4.05 2.88 17.20
C VAL A 92 3.30 3.30 15.94
N GLU A 93 3.93 3.08 14.79
CA GLU A 93 3.31 3.20 13.48
C GLU A 93 2.62 1.89 13.11
N THR A 94 1.31 1.96 12.89
CA THR A 94 0.52 0.84 12.37
C THR A 94 -0.04 1.20 11.00
N THR A 95 0.20 0.35 10.01
CA THR A 95 -0.32 0.50 8.64
C THR A 95 -1.21 -0.67 8.31
N TYR A 96 -2.42 -0.42 7.82
CA TYR A 96 -3.33 -1.43 7.29
C TYR A 96 -3.43 -1.32 5.76
N GLU A 97 -3.55 -2.46 5.09
CA GLU A 97 -3.79 -2.57 3.65
C GLU A 97 -5.02 -3.46 3.40
N GLY A 98 -6.04 -2.90 2.76
CA GLY A 98 -7.30 -3.56 2.46
C GLY A 98 -8.41 -3.28 3.48
N VAL A 99 -9.57 -3.90 3.26
CA VAL A 99 -10.77 -3.76 4.10
C VAL A 99 -11.21 -5.14 4.58
N HIS A 100 -11.56 -5.26 5.85
CA HIS A 100 -12.08 -6.50 6.41
C HIS A 100 -13.49 -6.75 5.86
N ASN A 101 -13.76 -7.99 5.46
CA ASN A 101 -15.06 -8.47 4.98
C ASN A 101 -15.81 -9.27 6.05
N HIS A 102 -15.45 -9.09 7.33
CA HIS A 102 -15.99 -9.82 8.46
C HIS A 102 -15.98 -8.94 9.72
N THR A 103 -16.79 -9.30 10.70
CA THR A 103 -16.81 -8.63 12.01
C THR A 103 -15.57 -8.99 12.84
N THR A 104 -15.28 -8.17 13.85
CA THR A 104 -14.28 -8.50 14.86
C THR A 104 -14.73 -9.73 15.67
N GLU A 105 -13.77 -10.51 16.15
CA GLU A 105 -14.04 -11.72 16.93
C GLU A 105 -14.19 -11.44 18.42
N LYS A 106 -13.72 -10.27 18.86
CA LYS A 106 -13.74 -9.83 20.26
C LYS A 106 -14.32 -8.42 20.37
N PRO A 107 -15.04 -8.12 21.47
CA PRO A 107 -15.37 -6.74 21.82
C PRO A 107 -14.07 -5.96 22.05
N ILE A 108 -14.07 -4.72 21.58
CA ILE A 108 -12.86 -3.94 21.39
C ILE A 108 -12.60 -3.10 22.64
N ASP A 109 -12.02 -3.69 23.67
CA ASP A 109 -11.82 -2.99 24.95
C ASP A 109 -10.65 -1.98 24.91
N SER A 110 -9.70 -2.14 23.98
CA SER A 110 -8.47 -1.33 23.92
C SER A 110 -8.39 -0.33 22.76
N PHE A 111 -9.15 -0.50 21.69
CA PHE A 111 -9.01 0.34 20.49
C PHE A 111 -9.75 1.69 20.61
N GLY A 112 -10.77 1.78 21.47
CA GLY A 112 -11.51 3.02 21.70
C GLY A 112 -10.61 4.16 22.21
N HIS A 113 -9.69 3.85 23.12
CA HIS A 113 -8.70 4.80 23.64
C HIS A 113 -7.61 5.16 22.60
N VAL A 114 -7.38 4.29 21.61
CA VAL A 114 -6.40 4.51 20.55
C VAL A 114 -6.96 5.38 19.43
N LEU A 115 -8.25 5.22 19.10
CA LEU A 115 -8.97 6.00 18.09
C LEU A 115 -8.90 7.51 18.35
N GLU A 116 -8.94 7.93 19.62
CA GLU A 116 -8.89 9.35 20.01
C GLU A 116 -7.50 9.99 19.82
N GLN A 117 -6.45 9.16 19.73
CA GLN A 117 -5.05 9.59 19.52
C GLN A 117 -4.54 9.33 18.10
N MET A 118 -5.37 8.78 17.20
CA MET A 118 -4.95 8.43 15.84
C MET A 118 -4.77 9.69 14.98
N GLN A 119 -3.52 10.04 14.70
CA GLN A 119 -3.18 10.89 13.56
C GLN A 119 -3.18 10.02 12.29
N ILE A 120 -4.32 9.96 11.61
CA ILE A 120 -4.48 9.22 10.35
C ILE A 120 -3.82 10.03 9.23
N TYR A 121 -2.93 9.39 8.47
CA TYR A 121 -2.39 9.95 7.23
C TYR A 121 -2.64 8.98 6.07
N SER A 122 -2.97 9.56 4.91
CA SER A 122 -3.30 8.89 3.64
C SER A 122 -2.18 9.01 2.63
#